data_AF-A0A843GHL3-F1
#
_entry.id   AF-A0A843GHL3-F1
#
_cell.length_a   1.000
_cell.length_b   1.000
_cell.length_c   1.000
_cell.angle_alpha   90.00
_cell.angle_beta   90.00
_cell.angle_gamma   90.00
#
_symmetry.space_group_name_H-M   'P 1'
#
loop_
_entity.id
_entity.type
_entity.pdbx_description
1 polymer ?
#
loop_
_entity_poly.entity_id
_entity_poly.type
_entity_poly.pdbx_seq_one_letter_code
_entity_poly.pdbx_strand_id
1 'polypeptide(L)'
;MNRYKLTIDSLITIDDSGMPAAPTIRQLIDKDVRTLYNRDKSKDKSMYIKECIVIYYLGDPKSPAKQTGFSDVECLKMAIEQADLPKNYVPDTLVLKLIRRYYEENITEAGRVVENILKGLHNINLSIDVINSKLTERLNTGITDDKLAETLNLIGVVNAQSKELPSMLKRLNEAKENLMYEKETELSRGGNVILSSMDADNSIE
;
A
#
# COMPACT_ATOMS: atom_id res chain seq x y z
N MET A 1 8.24 -36.92 15.33
CA MET A 1 7.03 -36.23 15.85
C MET A 1 7.02 -34.83 15.26
N ASN A 2 6.38 -34.67 14.09
CA ASN A 2 6.33 -33.40 13.37
C ASN A 2 5.57 -32.38 14.23
N ARG A 3 6.26 -31.36 14.71
CA ARG A 3 5.60 -30.17 15.26
C ARG A 3 4.93 -29.50 14.08
N TYR A 4 3.60 -29.54 14.03
CA TYR A 4 2.81 -28.72 13.12
C TYR A 4 3.32 -27.28 13.25
N LYS A 5 4.06 -26.82 12.24
CA LYS A 5 4.38 -25.42 12.04
C LYS A 5 3.02 -24.78 11.74
N LEU A 6 2.34 -24.29 12.77
CA LEU A 6 1.19 -23.42 12.60
C LEU A 6 1.73 -22.19 11.88
N THR A 7 1.72 -22.19 10.56
CA THR A 7 1.67 -20.95 9.80
C THR A 7 0.49 -20.20 10.39
N ILE A 8 0.76 -19.07 11.03
CA ILE A 8 -0.29 -18.14 11.42
C ILE A 8 -0.90 -17.73 10.08
N ASP A 9 -2.08 -18.28 9.76
CA ASP A 9 -2.84 -17.82 8.61
C ASP A 9 -3.04 -16.31 8.80
N SER A 10 -2.83 -15.53 7.74
CA SER A 10 -3.01 -14.07 7.70
C SER A 10 -4.20 -13.60 8.56
N LEU A 11 -4.09 -12.47 9.28
CA LEU A 11 -5.17 -11.93 10.14
C LEU A 11 -6.52 -11.79 9.42
N ILE A 12 -6.50 -11.56 8.10
CA ILE A 12 -7.69 -11.50 7.24
C ILE A 12 -7.55 -12.48 6.08
N THR A 13 -8.68 -13.06 5.64
CA THR A 13 -8.73 -13.87 4.42
C THR A 13 -8.88 -12.93 3.23
N ILE A 14 -8.05 -13.13 2.21
CA ILE A 14 -8.20 -12.50 0.89
C ILE A 14 -8.42 -13.64 -0.10
N ASP A 15 -9.44 -13.53 -0.94
CA ASP A 15 -9.73 -14.51 -1.99
C ASP A 15 -8.84 -14.31 -3.22
N ASP A 16 -8.99 -15.20 -4.21
CA ASP A 16 -8.20 -15.19 -5.45
C ASP A 16 -8.43 -13.92 -6.30
N SER A 17 -9.50 -13.17 -6.03
CA SER A 17 -9.77 -11.89 -6.69
C SER A 17 -9.08 -10.70 -6.00
N GLY A 18 -8.39 -10.93 -4.88
CA GLY A 18 -7.79 -9.89 -4.05
C GLY A 18 -8.78 -9.22 -3.11
N MET A 19 -9.98 -9.78 -2.94
CA MET A 19 -11.03 -9.23 -2.09
C MET A 19 -11.07 -9.92 -0.72
N PRO A 20 -11.32 -9.19 0.38
CA PRO A 20 -11.48 -9.82 1.68
C PRO A 20 -12.69 -10.78 1.72
N ALA A 21 -12.49 -11.94 2.32
CA ALA A 21 -13.50 -12.99 2.45
C ALA A 21 -13.78 -13.35 3.92
N ALA A 22 -14.76 -14.22 4.13
CA ALA A 22 -15.12 -14.70 5.46
C ALA A 22 -13.91 -15.35 6.17
N PRO A 23 -13.79 -15.20 7.50
CA PRO A 23 -12.65 -15.71 8.22
C PRO A 23 -12.70 -17.23 8.32
N THR A 24 -11.53 -17.86 8.27
CA THR A 24 -11.38 -19.29 8.57
C THR A 24 -11.56 -19.56 10.06
N ILE A 25 -11.85 -20.82 10.41
CA ILE A 25 -11.95 -21.25 11.82
C ILE A 25 -10.67 -20.92 12.60
N ARG A 26 -9.50 -20.97 11.93
CA ARG A 26 -8.19 -20.67 12.54
C ARG A 26 -8.03 -19.18 12.85
N GLN A 27 -8.45 -18.29 11.97
CA GLN A 27 -8.44 -16.85 12.24
C GLN A 27 -9.39 -16.46 13.38
N LEU A 28 -10.54 -17.14 13.49
CA LEU A 28 -11.45 -16.95 14.62
C LEU A 28 -10.86 -17.38 15.97
N ILE A 29 -9.69 -18.03 16.02
CA ILE A 29 -8.97 -18.26 17.28
C ILE A 29 -8.46 -16.92 17.84
N ASP A 30 -8.07 -15.97 16.99
CA ASP A 30 -7.66 -14.63 17.41
C ASP A 30 -8.85 -13.86 18.02
N LYS A 31 -8.64 -13.33 19.23
CA LYS A 31 -9.67 -12.62 19.99
C LYS A 31 -10.18 -11.38 19.25
N ASP A 32 -9.28 -10.60 18.65
CA ASP A 32 -9.65 -9.35 17.99
C ASP A 32 -10.42 -9.63 16.70
N VAL A 33 -9.97 -10.61 15.90
CA VAL A 33 -10.67 -11.04 14.68
C VAL A 33 -12.05 -11.62 15.01
N ARG A 34 -12.13 -12.48 16.03
CA ARG A 34 -13.42 -13.00 16.52
C ARG A 34 -14.34 -11.89 17.00
N THR A 35 -13.81 -10.87 17.67
CA THR A 35 -14.59 -9.72 18.14
C THR A 35 -15.12 -8.91 16.96
N LEU A 36 -14.29 -8.66 15.94
CA LEU A 36 -14.67 -7.98 14.70
C LEU A 36 -15.79 -8.75 13.98
N TYR A 37 -15.65 -10.07 13.83
CA TYR A 37 -16.64 -10.91 13.17
C TYR A 37 -17.97 -11.00 13.94
N ASN A 38 -17.90 -11.06 15.28
CA ASN A 38 -19.08 -11.22 16.12
C ASN A 38 -19.87 -9.93 16.36
N ARG A 39 -19.25 -8.75 16.19
CA ARG A 39 -19.98 -7.47 16.32
C ARG A 39 -20.96 -7.25 15.18
N ASP A 40 -20.65 -7.76 14.00
CA ASP A 40 -21.58 -7.73 12.88
C ASP A 40 -22.71 -8.74 13.09
N LYS A 41 -23.94 -8.23 13.21
CA LYS A 41 -25.16 -9.03 13.39
C LYS A 41 -25.95 -9.24 12.10
N SER A 42 -25.48 -8.69 10.98
CA SER A 42 -26.08 -8.95 9.67
C SER A 42 -25.96 -10.43 9.32
N LYS A 43 -26.90 -10.92 8.49
CA LYS A 43 -26.93 -12.32 8.07
C LYS A 43 -25.74 -12.68 7.17
N ASP A 44 -25.32 -11.72 6.36
CA ASP A 44 -24.28 -11.85 5.34
C ASP A 44 -22.90 -11.39 5.82
N LYS A 45 -22.80 -10.86 7.05
CA LYS A 45 -21.55 -10.32 7.61
C LYS A 45 -20.97 -9.17 6.76
N SER A 46 -21.86 -8.38 6.17
CA SER A 46 -21.52 -7.28 5.27
C SER A 46 -20.63 -6.23 5.94
N MET A 47 -20.90 -5.82 7.17
CA MET A 47 -20.08 -4.83 7.88
C MET A 47 -18.68 -5.39 8.19
N TYR A 48 -18.59 -6.66 8.59
CA TYR A 48 -17.29 -7.32 8.80
C TYR A 48 -16.43 -7.27 7.53
N ILE A 49 -17.01 -7.62 6.37
CA ILE A 49 -16.29 -7.59 5.09
C ILE A 49 -15.84 -6.15 4.77
N LYS A 50 -16.71 -5.16 4.94
CA LYS A 50 -16.38 -3.74 4.74
C LYS A 50 -15.22 -3.29 5.61
N GLU A 51 -15.18 -3.70 6.87
CA GLU A 51 -14.09 -3.38 7.79
C GLU A 51 -12.80 -4.13 7.46
N CYS A 52 -12.89 -5.35 6.94
CA CYS A 52 -11.74 -6.07 6.39
C CYS A 52 -11.14 -5.37 5.16
N ILE A 53 -11.97 -4.76 4.30
CA ILE A 53 -11.49 -3.92 3.20
C ILE A 53 -10.69 -2.73 3.74
N VAL A 54 -11.18 -2.07 4.79
CA VAL A 54 -10.43 -1.00 5.46
C VAL A 54 -9.10 -1.50 6.03
N ILE A 55 -9.10 -2.67 6.71
CA ILE A 55 -7.87 -3.28 7.23
C ILE A 55 -6.87 -3.59 6.10
N TYR A 56 -7.35 -4.13 4.98
CA TYR A 56 -6.53 -4.44 3.82
C TYR A 56 -5.91 -3.18 3.19
N TYR A 57 -6.72 -2.16 2.88
CA TYR A 57 -6.25 -0.95 2.21
C TYR A 57 -5.28 -0.09 3.05
N LEU A 58 -5.43 -0.10 4.37
CA LEU A 58 -4.52 0.65 5.26
C LEU A 58 -3.37 -0.20 5.80
N GLY A 59 -3.56 -1.51 5.91
CA GLY A 59 -2.64 -2.41 6.57
C GLY A 59 -1.77 -3.23 5.62
N ASP A 60 -2.23 -3.57 4.42
CA ASP A 60 -1.42 -4.37 3.49
C ASP A 60 -0.42 -3.48 2.73
N PRO A 61 0.90 -3.70 2.84
CA PRO A 61 1.88 -2.97 2.02
C PRO A 61 1.66 -3.15 0.52
N LYS A 62 1.02 -4.26 0.10
CA LYS A 62 0.73 -4.58 -1.30
C LYS A 62 -0.66 -4.11 -1.76
N SER A 63 -1.46 -3.53 -0.87
CA SER A 63 -2.77 -2.99 -1.25
C SER A 63 -2.66 -1.93 -2.35
N PRO A 64 -3.68 -1.77 -3.21
CA PRO A 64 -3.67 -0.75 -4.26
C PRO A 64 -3.36 0.66 -3.75
N ALA A 65 -3.89 1.02 -2.57
CA ALA A 65 -3.65 2.33 -1.96
C ALA A 65 -2.17 2.51 -1.54
N LYS A 66 -1.60 1.53 -0.83
CA LYS A 66 -0.19 1.60 -0.41
C LYS A 66 0.77 1.55 -1.60
N GLN A 67 0.47 0.76 -2.63
CA GLN A 67 1.27 0.70 -3.86
C GLN A 67 1.21 2.00 -4.69
N THR A 68 0.19 2.83 -4.48
CA THR A 68 0.11 4.18 -5.06
C THR A 68 0.95 5.20 -4.27
N GLY A 69 1.35 4.88 -3.03
CA GLY A 69 2.09 5.80 -2.16
C GLY A 69 1.20 6.77 -1.39
N PHE A 70 -0.08 6.45 -1.25
CA PHE A 70 -1.02 7.29 -0.52
C PHE A 70 -0.68 7.46 0.96
N SER A 71 -1.04 8.63 1.49
CA SER A 71 -1.12 8.87 2.93
C SER A 71 -2.23 8.02 3.57
N ASP A 72 -2.19 7.83 4.89
CA ASP A 72 -3.22 7.01 5.57
C ASP A 72 -4.64 7.61 5.42
N VAL A 73 -4.75 8.94 5.27
CA VAL A 73 -6.03 9.62 5.00
C VAL A 73 -6.54 9.30 3.61
N GLU A 74 -5.67 9.30 2.60
CA GLU A 74 -6.04 8.93 1.22
C GLU A 74 -6.34 7.43 1.10
N CYS A 75 -5.57 6.57 1.78
CA CYS A 75 -5.86 5.15 1.90
C CYS A 75 -7.25 4.92 2.50
N LEU A 76 -7.62 5.66 3.57
CA LEU A 76 -8.95 5.57 4.17
C LEU A 76 -10.06 6.04 3.23
N LYS A 77 -9.86 7.14 2.49
CA LYS A 77 -10.85 7.60 1.50
C LYS A 77 -11.10 6.53 0.44
N MET A 78 -10.03 5.96 -0.13
CA MET A 78 -10.14 4.90 -1.11
C MET A 78 -10.80 3.65 -0.51
N ALA A 79 -10.44 3.27 0.73
CA ALA A 79 -11.06 2.14 1.40
C ALA A 79 -12.56 2.35 1.64
N ILE A 80 -12.99 3.55 2.03
CA ILE A 80 -14.39 3.91 2.22
C ILE A 80 -15.17 3.76 0.91
N GLU A 81 -14.60 4.25 -0.20
CA GLU A 81 -15.22 4.12 -1.52
C GLU A 81 -15.34 2.66 -1.96
N GLN A 82 -14.29 1.88 -1.81
CA GLN A 82 -14.25 0.47 -2.22
C GLN A 82 -15.14 -0.42 -1.33
N ALA A 83 -15.24 -0.10 -0.05
CA ALA A 83 -16.10 -0.80 0.89
C ALA A 83 -17.57 -0.32 0.86
N ASP A 84 -17.90 0.71 0.07
CA ASP A 84 -19.22 1.34 0.09
C ASP A 84 -19.64 1.73 1.53
N LEU A 85 -18.72 2.35 2.27
CA LEU A 85 -18.95 2.86 3.62
C LEU A 85 -19.44 4.32 3.57
N PRO A 86 -20.13 4.79 4.62
CA PRO A 86 -20.47 6.21 4.74
C PRO A 86 -19.23 7.10 4.64
N LYS A 87 -19.33 8.25 3.95
CA LYS A 87 -18.19 9.18 3.75
C LYS A 87 -17.55 9.69 5.06
N ASN A 88 -18.31 9.67 6.15
CA ASN A 88 -17.87 10.08 7.49
C ASN A 88 -17.45 8.89 8.36
N TYR A 89 -17.29 7.69 7.79
CA TYR A 89 -16.81 6.53 8.52
C TYR A 89 -15.41 6.80 9.10
N VAL A 90 -15.24 6.44 10.36
CA VAL A 90 -13.96 6.52 11.07
C VAL A 90 -13.68 5.15 11.68
N PRO A 91 -12.52 4.52 11.40
CA PRO A 91 -12.13 3.27 12.03
C PRO A 91 -12.10 3.41 13.55
N ASP A 92 -12.71 2.46 14.26
CA ASP A 92 -12.65 2.44 15.72
C ASP A 92 -11.33 1.83 16.23
N THR A 93 -11.17 1.79 17.56
CA THR A 93 -9.94 1.31 18.19
C THR A 93 -9.62 -0.15 17.86
N LEU A 94 -10.64 -0.99 17.64
CA LEU A 94 -10.43 -2.38 17.24
C LEU A 94 -9.89 -2.47 15.81
N VAL A 95 -10.49 -1.73 14.88
CA VAL A 95 -10.06 -1.72 13.47
C VAL A 95 -8.66 -1.12 13.35
N LEU A 96 -8.37 -0.02 14.05
CA LEU A 96 -7.03 0.59 14.06
C LEU A 96 -5.96 -0.36 14.60
N LYS A 97 -6.29 -1.12 15.65
CA LYS A 97 -5.39 -2.14 16.19
C LYS A 97 -5.12 -3.25 15.16
N LEU A 98 -6.16 -3.72 14.47
CA LEU A 98 -6.03 -4.75 13.45
C LEU A 98 -5.26 -4.26 12.21
N ILE A 99 -5.47 -3.03 11.76
CA ILE A 99 -4.67 -2.38 10.70
C ILE A 99 -3.18 -2.44 11.05
N ARG A 100 -2.84 -2.00 12.27
CA ARG A 100 -1.45 -1.95 12.72
C ARG A 100 -0.82 -3.34 12.78
N ARG A 101 -1.52 -4.30 13.40
CA ARG A 101 -1.03 -5.69 13.51
C ARG A 101 -0.83 -6.31 12.12
N TYR A 102 -1.81 -6.12 11.23
CA TYR A 102 -1.74 -6.64 9.87
C TYR A 102 -0.59 -6.03 9.09
N TYR A 103 -0.33 -4.73 9.24
CA TYR A 103 0.83 -4.08 8.65
C TYR A 103 2.15 -4.65 9.18
N GLU A 104 2.29 -4.74 10.51
CA GLU A 104 3.50 -5.26 11.16
C GLU A 104 3.79 -6.73 10.79
N GLU A 105 2.75 -7.53 10.53
CA GLU A 105 2.90 -8.94 10.10
C GLU A 105 3.29 -9.09 8.61
N ASN A 106 2.97 -8.11 7.75
CA ASN A 106 3.18 -8.21 6.30
C ASN A 106 4.32 -7.33 5.76
N ILE A 107 4.78 -6.34 6.52
CA ILE A 107 5.84 -5.45 6.10
C ILE A 107 7.22 -6.05 6.39
N THR A 108 8.09 -6.04 5.38
CA THR A 108 9.51 -6.39 5.52
C THR A 108 10.38 -5.12 5.46
N GLU A 109 11.67 -5.23 5.78
CA GLU A 109 12.56 -4.07 5.75
C GLU A 109 12.74 -3.52 4.32
N ALA A 110 12.90 -4.38 3.30
CA ALA A 110 12.90 -3.90 1.91
C ALA A 110 11.52 -3.34 1.51
N GLY A 111 10.44 -3.92 2.05
CA GLY A 111 9.07 -3.42 1.86
C GLY A 111 8.89 -1.99 2.37
N ARG A 112 9.46 -1.65 3.53
CA ARG A 112 9.44 -0.28 4.08
C ARG A 112 10.14 0.72 3.16
N VAL A 113 11.27 0.32 2.57
CA VAL A 113 12.01 1.17 1.61
C VAL A 113 11.15 1.45 0.39
N VAL A 114 10.51 0.43 -0.19
CA VAL A 114 9.59 0.58 -1.33
C VAL A 114 8.45 1.53 -0.98
N GLU A 115 7.76 1.31 0.14
CA GLU A 115 6.64 2.15 0.57
C GLU A 115 7.06 3.62 0.78
N ASN A 116 8.24 3.87 1.36
CA ASN A 116 8.75 5.22 1.57
C ASN A 116 9.06 5.94 0.26
N ILE A 117 9.63 5.23 -0.73
CA ILE A 117 9.90 5.81 -2.05
C ILE A 117 8.58 6.13 -2.77
N LEU A 118 7.59 5.23 -2.72
CA LEU A 118 6.26 5.45 -3.29
C LEU A 118 5.58 6.69 -2.68
N LYS A 119 5.59 6.81 -1.35
CA LYS A 119 5.06 8.00 -0.66
C LYS A 119 5.80 9.29 -1.06
N GLY A 120 7.12 9.21 -1.21
CA GLY A 120 7.92 10.33 -1.69
C GLY A 120 7.52 10.78 -3.10
N LEU A 121 7.37 9.83 -4.03
CA LEU A 121 6.90 10.09 -5.39
C LEU A 121 5.50 10.73 -5.41
N HIS A 122 4.57 10.16 -4.63
CA HIS A 122 3.20 10.70 -4.50
C HIS A 122 3.21 12.14 -3.99
N ASN A 123 3.97 12.44 -2.94
CA ASN A 123 4.07 13.78 -2.38
C ASN A 123 4.69 14.80 -3.35
N ILE A 124 5.67 14.39 -4.16
CA ILE A 124 6.26 15.24 -5.19
C ILE A 124 5.22 15.55 -6.27
N ASN A 125 4.48 14.54 -6.75
CA ASN A 125 3.42 14.75 -7.74
C ASN A 125 2.34 15.70 -7.22
N LEU A 126 1.84 15.50 -6.00
CA LEU A 126 0.89 16.43 -5.37
C LEU A 126 1.44 17.85 -5.27
N SER A 127 2.72 18.00 -4.91
CA SER A 127 3.37 19.31 -4.83
C SER A 127 3.43 20.00 -6.20
N ILE A 128 3.83 19.25 -7.24
CA ILE A 128 3.85 19.73 -8.62
C ILE A 128 2.45 20.15 -9.07
N ASP A 129 1.42 19.34 -8.80
CA ASP A 129 0.04 19.63 -9.19
C ASP A 129 -0.50 20.90 -8.53
N VAL A 130 -0.23 21.09 -7.23
CA VAL A 130 -0.61 22.29 -6.49
C VAL A 130 0.11 23.53 -7.06
N ILE A 131 1.42 23.43 -7.32
CA ILE A 131 2.17 24.55 -7.88
C ILE A 131 1.72 24.87 -9.30
N ASN A 132 1.50 23.86 -10.15
CA ASN A 132 1.00 24.04 -11.51
C ASN A 132 -0.38 24.68 -11.52
N SER A 133 -1.29 24.23 -10.66
CA SER A 133 -2.61 24.84 -10.52
C SER A 133 -2.50 26.32 -10.16
N LYS A 134 -1.60 26.66 -9.21
CA LYS A 134 -1.38 28.05 -8.82
C LYS A 134 -0.72 28.89 -9.92
N LEU A 135 0.19 28.30 -10.69
CA LEU A 135 0.83 28.93 -11.83
C LEU A 135 -0.20 29.25 -12.92
N THR A 136 -1.06 28.29 -13.26
CA THR A 136 -2.14 28.47 -14.25
C THR A 136 -3.13 29.54 -13.81
N GLU A 137 -3.52 29.58 -12.52
CA GLU A 137 -4.37 30.63 -11.97
C GLU A 137 -3.75 32.02 -12.21
N ARG A 138 -2.47 32.21 -11.86
CA ARG A 138 -1.76 33.49 -12.02
C ARG A 138 -1.62 33.90 -13.49
N LEU A 139 -1.33 32.96 -14.38
CA LEU A 139 -1.23 33.22 -15.81
C LEU A 139 -2.58 33.67 -16.40
N ASN A 140 -3.69 33.10 -15.92
CA ASN A 140 -5.03 33.44 -16.40
C ASN A 140 -5.56 34.77 -15.83
N THR A 141 -5.18 35.16 -14.61
CA THR A 141 -5.63 36.41 -14.00
C THR A 141 -4.83 37.64 -14.41
N GLY A 142 -3.76 37.44 -15.19
CA GLY A 142 -2.76 38.47 -15.47
C GLY A 142 -1.70 38.57 -14.37
N ILE A 143 -0.45 38.72 -14.77
CA ILE A 143 0.70 38.87 -13.86
C ILE A 143 1.01 40.36 -13.77
N THR A 144 0.92 40.91 -12.56
CA THR A 144 1.41 42.25 -12.25
C THR A 144 2.93 42.20 -12.01
N ASP A 145 3.65 43.31 -12.28
CA ASP A 145 5.11 43.36 -12.19
C ASP A 145 5.67 42.94 -10.82
N ASP A 146 4.93 43.25 -9.73
CA ASP A 146 5.26 42.87 -8.35
C ASP A 146 5.16 41.35 -8.09
N LYS A 147 4.38 40.61 -8.89
CA LYS A 147 4.19 39.15 -8.77
C LYS A 147 4.98 38.34 -9.80
N LEU A 148 5.68 38.99 -10.71
CA LEU A 148 6.46 38.32 -11.76
C LEU A 148 7.58 37.46 -11.17
N ALA A 149 8.33 37.99 -10.21
CA ALA A 149 9.43 37.28 -9.56
C ALA A 149 8.95 36.02 -8.81
N GLU A 150 7.85 36.13 -8.06
CA GLU A 150 7.25 34.98 -7.39
C GLU A 150 6.80 33.90 -8.39
N THR A 151 6.24 34.31 -9.52
CA THR A 151 5.74 33.37 -10.54
C THR A 151 6.89 32.64 -11.24
N LEU A 152 8.00 33.33 -11.53
CA LEU A 152 9.23 32.72 -12.03
C LEU A 152 9.84 31.73 -11.01
N ASN A 153 9.78 32.06 -9.71
CA ASN A 153 10.23 31.15 -8.66
C ASN A 153 9.39 29.86 -8.63
N LEU A 154 8.06 29.93 -8.78
CA LEU A 154 7.21 28.74 -8.84
C LEU A 154 7.59 27.82 -10.01
N ILE A 155 7.87 28.39 -11.19
CA ILE A 155 8.36 27.63 -12.36
C ILE A 155 9.71 26.96 -12.05
N GLY A 156 10.61 27.68 -11.38
CA GLY A 156 11.91 27.15 -10.94
C GLY A 156 11.75 25.95 -10.01
N VAL A 157 10.85 26.03 -9.03
CA VAL A 157 10.57 24.96 -8.06
C VAL A 157 9.98 23.72 -8.75
N VAL A 158 8.99 23.88 -9.64
CA VAL A 158 8.42 22.75 -10.41
C VAL A 158 9.50 22.06 -11.23
N ASN A 159 10.33 22.83 -11.93
CA ASN A 159 11.42 22.28 -12.73
C ASN A 159 12.46 21.55 -11.88
N ALA A 160 12.76 22.04 -10.69
CA ALA A 160 13.69 21.39 -9.77
C ALA A 160 13.11 20.06 -9.24
N GLN A 161 11.86 20.06 -8.77
CA GLN A 161 11.20 18.85 -8.26
C GLN A 161 10.98 17.80 -9.36
N SER A 162 10.59 18.22 -10.57
CA SER A 162 10.38 17.30 -11.70
C SER A 162 11.66 16.58 -12.13
N LYS A 163 12.83 17.20 -11.93
CA LYS A 163 14.13 16.56 -12.22
C LYS A 163 14.47 15.41 -11.27
N GLU A 164 13.88 15.37 -10.08
CA GLU A 164 14.11 14.30 -9.10
C GLU A 164 13.26 13.04 -9.39
N LEU A 165 12.14 13.18 -10.11
CA LEU A 165 11.25 12.05 -10.40
C LEU A 165 11.94 10.88 -11.11
N PRO A 166 12.75 11.08 -12.18
CA PRO A 166 13.46 9.98 -12.84
C PRO A 166 14.43 9.24 -11.92
N SER A 167 15.13 9.98 -11.03
CA SER A 167 16.10 9.38 -10.11
C SER A 167 15.39 8.54 -9.05
N MET A 168 14.25 9.00 -8.53
CA MET A 168 13.43 8.27 -7.58
C MET A 168 12.77 7.04 -8.20
N LEU A 169 12.32 7.11 -9.45
CA LEU A 169 11.78 5.95 -10.17
C LEU A 169 12.84 4.86 -10.36
N LYS A 170 14.09 5.24 -10.65
CA LYS A 170 15.19 4.26 -10.72
C LYS A 170 15.42 3.59 -9.36
N ARG A 171 15.49 4.38 -8.28
CA ARG A 171 15.61 3.85 -6.90
C ARG A 171 14.44 2.95 -6.50
N LEU A 172 13.24 3.26 -6.97
CA LEU A 172 12.06 2.43 -6.74
C LEU A 172 12.22 1.05 -7.36
N ASN A 173 12.71 0.97 -8.61
CA ASN A 173 12.94 -0.31 -9.28
C ASN A 173 14.00 -1.14 -8.55
N GLU A 174 15.12 -0.53 -8.18
CA GLU A 174 16.16 -1.17 -7.38
C GLU A 174 15.61 -1.68 -6.03
N ALA A 175 14.77 -0.87 -5.35
CA ALA A 175 14.13 -1.29 -4.10
C ALA A 175 13.14 -2.46 -4.30
N LYS A 176 12.41 -2.49 -5.42
CA LYS A 176 11.50 -3.60 -5.76
C LYS A 176 12.27 -4.89 -6.07
N GLU A 177 13.40 -4.81 -6.75
CA GLU A 177 14.30 -5.96 -6.97
C GLU A 177 14.81 -6.52 -5.64
N ASN A 178 15.27 -5.64 -4.73
CA ASN A 178 15.68 -6.05 -3.38
C ASN A 178 14.56 -6.74 -2.59
N LEU A 179 13.33 -6.23 -2.69
CA LEU A 179 12.16 -6.86 -2.08
C LEU A 179 11.86 -8.25 -2.68
N MET A 180 12.13 -8.44 -3.98
CA MET A 180 11.99 -9.76 -4.62
C MET A 180 13.02 -10.74 -4.08
N TYR A 181 14.29 -10.33 -3.98
CA TYR A 181 15.35 -11.16 -3.40
C TYR A 181 15.11 -11.54 -1.93
N GLU A 182 14.56 -10.60 -1.14
CA GLU A 182 14.16 -10.88 0.25
C GLU A 182 13.14 -12.03 0.30
N LYS A 183 12.09 -11.93 -0.52
CA LYS A 183 11.05 -12.97 -0.61
C LYS A 183 11.57 -14.31 -1.10
N GLU A 184 12.45 -14.33 -2.10
CA GLU A 184 13.07 -15.55 -2.60
C GLU A 184 13.93 -16.23 -1.53
N THR A 185 14.64 -15.43 -0.72
CA THR A 185 15.44 -15.93 0.40
C THR A 185 14.56 -16.52 1.50
N GLU A 186 13.44 -15.87 1.82
CA GLU A 186 12.45 -16.38 2.77
C GLU A 186 11.81 -17.70 2.30
N LEU A 187 11.40 -17.78 1.03
CA LEU A 187 10.83 -19.00 0.43
C LEU A 187 11.83 -20.16 0.42
N SER A 188 13.10 -19.88 0.08
CA SER A 188 14.18 -20.87 0.08
C SER A 188 14.46 -21.45 1.47
N ARG A 189 14.34 -20.62 2.53
CA ARG A 189 14.43 -21.05 3.93
C ARG A 189 13.14 -21.76 4.40
N GLY A 190 12.02 -21.52 3.72
CA GLY A 190 10.70 -22.09 3.97
C GLY A 190 10.52 -23.53 3.47
N GLY A 191 11.43 -24.05 2.64
CA GLY A 191 11.49 -25.46 2.27
C GLY A 191 10.89 -25.84 0.91
N ASN A 192 10.50 -24.88 0.06
CA ASN A 192 10.27 -25.17 -1.35
C ASN A 192 11.52 -24.83 -2.15
N VAL A 193 12.16 -25.86 -2.68
CA VAL A 193 13.28 -25.77 -3.62
C VAL A 193 12.78 -25.07 -4.87
N ILE A 194 13.29 -23.86 -5.15
CA ILE A 194 13.19 -23.28 -6.48
C ILE A 194 14.10 -24.16 -7.36
N LEU A 195 13.50 -25.00 -8.20
CA LEU A 195 14.16 -25.45 -9.42
C LEU A 195 14.30 -24.20 -10.26
N SER A 196 15.40 -23.47 -10.07
CA SER A 196 15.76 -22.38 -10.98
C SER A 196 15.84 -23.01 -12.36
N SER A 197 14.89 -22.67 -13.22
CA SER A 197 15.02 -22.80 -14.66
C SER A 197 16.14 -21.88 -15.11
N MET A 198 17.38 -22.28 -14.81
CA MET A 198 18.49 -22.00 -15.70
C MET A 198 18.18 -22.85 -16.92
N ASP A 199 17.63 -22.23 -17.96
CA ASP A 199 17.83 -22.68 -19.32
C ASP A 199 19.35 -22.76 -19.53
N ALA A 200 19.90 -23.91 -19.19
CA ALA A 200 21.21 -24.30 -19.64
C ALA A 200 21.06 -24.51 -21.14
N ASP A 201 21.50 -23.50 -21.89
CA ASP A 201 21.90 -23.62 -23.29
C ASP A 201 22.69 -24.91 -23.45
N ASN A 202 22.01 -25.95 -23.92
CA ASN A 202 22.58 -27.26 -24.15
C ASN A 202 22.15 -27.72 -25.53
N SER A 203 22.69 -27.05 -26.54
CA SER A 203 23.04 -27.69 -27.81
C SER A 203 24.41 -27.17 -28.23
N ILE A 204 25.40 -27.91 -27.76
CA ILE A 204 26.77 -27.98 -28.25
C ILE A 204 26.74 -28.35 -29.75
N GLU A 205 27.71 -27.83 -30.51
CA GLU A 205 28.08 -28.28 -31.87
C GLU A 205 28.17 -29.80 -32.04
#